data_AF-A0A2V9BKD5-F1
#
_entry.id   AF-A0A2V9BKD5-F1
#
_cell.length_a   1.000
_cell.length_b   1.000
_cell.length_c   1.000
_cell.angle_alpha   90.00
_cell.angle_beta   90.00
_cell.angle_gamma   90.00
#
_symmetry.space_group_name_H-M   'P 1'
#
loop_
_entity.id
_entity.type
_entity.pdbx_description
1 polymer ?
#
loop_
_entity_poly.entity_id
_entity_poly.type
_entity_poly.pdbx_seq_one_letter_code
_entity_poly.pdbx_strand_id
1 'polypeptide(L)'
;MLERVLSKGFFSLALMLVLASLTCPRARGDVGIVLNESLGTSMDRISGTGHSAVYFSRICPESPVWLRLCRSDESGSVMSNYINIGESQGFEWNIVPLNIYLYGVEDPRFRPLFGSYAVKNLLEERYRAKYLQGYCDGPPCSTSSKAEWREMVGATLIRGMYVFVIDTTVEQDEALIAQFNASPNKNHFNGVTRNCADFTKRVINTYFPHAASTDYLNDFGMTTPKAIARSLVRYSDRNPKLNLRVLHFAQVPGTIKRSSDVRAVTEQLYRSKKLLIPMLIFADYGVPVVAASYLLTGRFNPEREFEKHPGEAENTGYAPRSDKALEGEQAQIVGTSAEWKRYRQELDPLLGERGRTEAGGEPADLRRFFKRAAKVGKPRLDANGAVWIEVANKGQAFEVGLSANNILARDSDTQWAYSLLLWRAEGVLKSPKHRRETMPEFEDDWELLQQARLRNAIVASKYRSSDKLAKGGASSEGGNDD
;
A
#
# COMPACT_ATOMS: atom_id res chain seq x y z
N MET A 1 43.20 15.80 50.72
CA MET A 1 41.85 15.19 50.63
C MET A 1 41.07 15.67 49.40
N LEU A 2 41.11 16.97 49.08
CA LEU A 2 40.39 17.56 47.94
C LEU A 2 40.80 16.98 46.56
N GLU A 3 42.10 16.75 46.32
CA GLU A 3 42.58 16.21 45.03
C GLU A 3 42.10 14.77 44.73
N ARG A 4 41.97 13.92 45.76
CA ARG A 4 41.48 12.54 45.59
C ARG A 4 39.98 12.50 45.29
N VAL A 5 39.21 13.51 45.71
CA VAL A 5 37.77 13.61 45.44
C VAL A 5 37.55 14.11 44.00
N LEU A 6 38.33 15.10 43.57
CA LEU A 6 38.31 15.61 42.19
C LEU A 6 38.70 14.53 41.16
N SER A 7 39.78 13.78 41.43
CA SER A 7 40.24 12.69 40.57
C SER A 7 39.19 11.58 40.38
N LYS A 8 38.47 11.19 41.44
CA LYS A 8 37.40 10.18 41.36
C LYS A 8 36.17 10.69 40.61
N GLY A 9 35.84 11.98 40.76
CA GLY A 9 34.74 12.63 40.01
C GLY A 9 34.99 12.64 38.51
N PHE A 10 36.21 13.00 38.08
CA PHE A 10 36.58 13.00 36.66
C PHE A 10 36.60 11.59 36.06
N PHE A 11 37.09 10.59 36.79
CA PHE A 11 37.10 9.21 36.31
C PHE A 11 35.68 8.63 36.16
N SER A 12 34.78 8.95 37.10
CA SER A 12 33.38 8.51 37.04
C SER A 12 32.60 9.20 35.92
N LEU A 13 32.88 10.48 35.66
CA LEU A 13 32.26 11.24 34.56
C LEU A 13 32.75 10.73 33.19
N ALA A 14 34.06 10.46 33.06
CA ALA A 14 34.64 9.89 31.85
C ALA A 14 34.09 8.49 31.57
N LEU A 15 33.96 7.64 32.60
CA LEU A 15 33.39 6.30 32.47
C LEU A 15 31.90 6.35 32.09
N MET A 16 31.11 7.28 32.66
CA MET A 16 29.72 7.53 32.27
C MET A 16 29.60 8.01 30.81
N LEU A 17 30.49 8.90 30.35
CA LEU A 17 30.51 9.37 28.95
C LEU A 17 30.90 8.24 27.97
N VAL A 18 31.87 7.41 28.34
CA VAL A 18 32.28 6.23 27.53
C VAL A 18 31.16 5.20 27.48
N LEU A 19 30.53 4.87 28.61
CA LEU A 19 29.36 3.98 28.67
C LEU A 19 28.17 4.55 27.88
N ALA A 20 27.89 5.85 27.98
CA ALA A 20 26.84 6.52 27.22
C ALA A 20 27.11 6.48 25.70
N SER A 21 28.36 6.64 25.28
CA SER A 21 28.78 6.51 23.87
C SER A 21 28.70 5.09 23.33
N LEU A 22 28.85 4.07 24.18
CA LEU A 22 28.67 2.66 23.85
C LEU A 22 27.18 2.25 23.78
N THR A 23 26.29 3.05 24.38
CA THR A 23 24.83 2.84 24.37
C THR A 23 24.08 3.68 23.36
N CYS A 24 24.74 4.46 22.50
CA CYS A 24 24.04 5.11 21.38
C CYS A 24 23.33 4.03 20.56
N PRO A 25 21.98 4.01 20.51
CA PRO A 25 21.29 3.12 19.60
C PRO A 25 21.81 3.47 18.22
N ARG A 26 22.51 2.53 17.56
CA ARG A 26 22.77 2.67 16.14
C ARG A 26 21.41 2.90 15.52
N ALA A 27 21.16 4.10 15.02
CA ALA A 27 20.00 4.33 14.17
C ALA A 27 20.14 3.26 13.09
N ARG A 28 19.17 2.34 13.03
CA ARG A 28 19.09 1.34 11.98
C ARG A 28 18.16 1.91 10.93
N GLY A 29 18.49 1.62 9.69
CA GLY A 29 17.67 1.93 8.54
C GLY A 29 17.50 0.64 7.82
N ASP A 30 16.69 0.70 6.79
CA ASP A 30 16.24 -0.48 6.12
C ASP A 30 16.23 -0.22 4.63
N VAL A 31 16.59 -1.25 3.89
CA VAL A 31 16.39 -1.31 2.44
C VAL A 31 15.50 -2.51 2.15
N GLY A 32 14.62 -2.38 1.15
CA GLY A 32 13.77 -3.48 0.77
C GLY A 32 13.43 -3.57 -0.71
N ILE A 33 13.04 -4.77 -1.12
CA ILE A 33 12.48 -5.01 -2.45
C ILE A 33 10.96 -4.84 -2.36
N VAL A 34 10.43 -3.83 -3.04
CA VAL A 34 8.99 -3.69 -3.27
C VAL A 34 8.61 -4.64 -4.41
N LEU A 35 7.76 -5.62 -4.11
CA LEU A 35 7.18 -6.54 -5.07
C LEU A 35 5.72 -6.16 -5.31
N ASN A 36 5.48 -5.43 -6.39
CA ASN A 36 4.14 -5.04 -6.78
C ASN A 36 3.42 -6.16 -7.52
N GLU A 37 2.16 -6.40 -7.16
CA GLU A 37 1.31 -7.33 -7.88
C GLU A 37 1.06 -6.89 -9.33
N SER A 38 0.76 -7.87 -10.18
CA SER A 38 0.53 -7.61 -11.60
C SER A 38 -0.84 -6.98 -11.85
N LEU A 39 -0.86 -5.94 -12.67
CA LEU A 39 -2.07 -5.24 -13.09
C LEU A 39 -2.85 -6.01 -14.18
N GLY A 40 -2.19 -6.98 -14.84
CA GLY A 40 -2.78 -7.72 -15.96
C GLY A 40 -3.13 -6.82 -17.16
N THR A 41 -2.50 -5.66 -17.26
CA THR A 41 -2.58 -4.68 -18.36
C THR A 41 -1.24 -4.60 -19.10
N SER A 42 -1.22 -4.05 -20.32
CA SER A 42 0.02 -3.85 -21.10
C SER A 42 0.90 -5.12 -21.22
N MET A 43 2.21 -5.03 -21.00
CA MET A 43 3.16 -6.16 -21.04
C MET A 43 2.86 -7.21 -19.96
N ASP A 44 2.39 -6.73 -18.80
CA ASP A 44 1.97 -7.52 -17.64
C ASP A 44 0.78 -8.44 -17.91
N ARG A 45 -0.07 -8.10 -18.89
CA ARG A 45 -1.18 -8.95 -19.35
C ARG A 45 -0.71 -10.31 -19.85
N ILE A 46 0.52 -10.36 -20.37
CA ILE A 46 1.12 -11.56 -20.95
C ILE A 46 2.05 -12.21 -19.93
N SER A 47 2.96 -11.44 -19.31
CA SER A 47 4.01 -11.97 -18.44
C SER A 47 3.55 -12.24 -17.00
N GLY A 48 2.56 -11.52 -16.47
CA GLY A 48 2.14 -11.63 -15.07
C GLY A 48 3.27 -11.36 -14.05
N THR A 49 4.33 -10.67 -14.47
CA THR A 49 5.58 -10.48 -13.73
C THR A 49 5.51 -9.41 -12.66
N GLY A 50 4.50 -8.53 -12.71
CA GLY A 50 4.38 -7.40 -11.79
C GLY A 50 5.53 -6.41 -11.99
N HIS A 51 5.80 -5.62 -10.95
CA HIS A 51 6.83 -4.58 -10.99
C HIS A 51 7.67 -4.58 -9.71
N SER A 52 8.96 -4.29 -9.81
CA SER A 52 9.82 -4.13 -8.63
C SER A 52 10.35 -2.70 -8.47
N ALA A 53 10.43 -2.26 -7.23
CA ALA A 53 11.07 -1.01 -6.83
C ALA A 53 11.90 -1.25 -5.55
N VAL A 54 12.62 -0.22 -5.10
CA VAL A 54 13.42 -0.27 -3.87
C VAL A 54 12.77 0.62 -2.82
N TYR A 55 12.53 0.07 -1.65
CA TYR A 55 12.13 0.82 -0.45
C TYR A 55 13.36 1.22 0.36
N PHE A 56 13.33 2.43 0.93
CA PHE A 56 14.31 2.88 1.90
C PHE A 56 13.60 3.51 3.09
N SER A 57 13.97 3.13 4.31
CA SER A 57 13.42 3.78 5.51
C SER A 57 14.15 5.07 5.90
N ARG A 58 15.38 5.29 5.39
CA ARG A 58 16.22 6.46 5.73
C ARG A 58 16.73 7.29 4.56
N ILE A 59 16.42 6.90 3.33
CA ILE A 59 16.73 7.71 2.15
C ILE A 59 15.43 8.36 1.69
N CYS A 60 15.44 9.67 1.52
CA CYS A 60 14.30 10.47 1.13
C CYS A 60 14.65 11.36 -0.07
N PRO A 61 13.66 11.75 -0.88
CA PRO A 61 13.89 12.69 -1.98
C PRO A 61 14.15 14.10 -1.46
N GLU A 62 15.23 14.73 -1.93
CA GLU A 62 15.33 16.19 -1.95
C GLU A 62 14.57 16.75 -3.16
N SER A 63 14.62 16.03 -4.27
CA SER A 63 13.77 16.21 -5.45
C SER A 63 13.41 14.83 -6.03
N PRO A 64 12.51 14.74 -7.03
CA PRO A 64 12.14 13.46 -7.66
C PRO A 64 13.32 12.66 -8.22
N VAL A 65 14.48 13.30 -8.41
CA VAL A 65 15.70 12.73 -9.01
C VAL A 65 16.96 13.02 -8.18
N TRP A 66 16.81 13.36 -6.90
CA TRP A 66 17.94 13.66 -6.01
C TRP A 66 17.71 13.11 -4.60
N LEU A 67 18.73 12.47 -4.04
CA LEU A 67 18.64 11.75 -2.77
C LEU A 67 19.22 12.54 -1.62
N ARG A 68 18.68 12.32 -0.42
CA ARG A 68 19.25 12.73 0.86
C ARG A 68 18.85 11.75 1.97
N LEU A 69 19.45 11.90 3.14
CA LEU A 69 18.92 11.24 4.33
C LEU A 69 17.55 11.83 4.70
N CYS A 70 16.68 10.98 5.22
CA CYS A 70 15.37 11.36 5.75
C CYS A 70 15.52 12.22 7.01
N ARG A 71 14.56 13.12 7.19
CA ARG A 71 14.32 13.86 8.43
C ARG A 71 13.59 12.96 9.42
N SER A 72 13.54 13.37 10.68
CA SER A 72 12.93 12.59 11.76
C SER A 72 11.43 12.33 11.58
N ASP A 73 10.74 13.15 10.79
CA ASP A 73 9.31 13.10 10.52
C ASP A 73 8.95 12.38 9.20
N GLU A 74 9.95 11.84 8.48
CA GLU A 74 9.73 11.18 7.19
C GLU A 74 9.75 9.66 7.29
N SER A 75 8.76 9.00 6.69
CA SER A 75 8.59 7.54 6.73
C SER A 75 9.42 6.77 5.68
N GLY A 76 10.42 7.42 5.07
CA GLY A 76 11.20 6.86 3.99
C GLY A 76 10.63 7.11 2.59
N SER A 77 11.09 6.33 1.62
CA SER A 77 10.79 6.53 0.20
C SER A 77 10.76 5.24 -0.61
N VAL A 78 10.23 5.35 -1.82
CA VAL A 78 10.30 4.30 -2.84
C VAL A 78 10.97 4.87 -4.08
N MET A 79 11.99 4.16 -4.56
CA MET A 79 12.74 4.48 -5.77
C MET A 79 12.48 3.40 -6.82
N SER A 80 12.17 3.82 -8.04
CA SER A 80 11.84 2.90 -9.13
C SER A 80 12.51 3.30 -10.44
N ASN A 81 12.69 2.30 -11.30
CA ASN A 81 13.13 2.47 -12.68
C ASN A 81 12.01 2.05 -13.63
N TYR A 82 11.68 2.92 -14.57
CA TYR A 82 10.63 2.73 -15.58
C TYR A 82 11.18 2.98 -16.99
N ILE A 83 10.43 2.57 -18.02
CA ILE A 83 10.84 2.70 -19.43
C ILE A 83 11.12 4.16 -19.78
N ASN A 84 10.21 5.06 -19.39
CA ASN A 84 10.36 6.50 -19.50
C ASN A 84 9.41 7.11 -18.48
N ILE A 85 9.93 7.92 -17.56
CA ILE A 85 9.10 8.57 -16.54
C ILE A 85 8.11 9.57 -17.20
N GLY A 86 8.29 9.89 -18.48
CA GLY A 86 7.44 10.77 -19.27
C GLY A 86 7.91 12.22 -19.20
N GLU A 87 8.87 12.50 -18.32
CA GLU A 87 9.50 13.79 -18.06
C GLU A 87 10.27 14.30 -19.29
N SER A 88 10.52 15.61 -19.32
CA SER A 88 11.25 16.23 -20.44
C SER A 88 12.69 15.73 -20.56
N GLN A 89 13.23 15.14 -19.49
CA GLN A 89 14.55 14.52 -19.44
C GLN A 89 14.40 13.02 -19.20
N GLY A 90 15.18 12.20 -19.91
CA GLY A 90 15.12 10.74 -19.79
C GLY A 90 15.87 10.23 -18.56
N PHE A 91 15.28 10.40 -17.38
CA PHE A 91 15.84 9.89 -16.13
C PHE A 91 15.75 8.36 -16.03
N GLU A 92 16.77 7.71 -15.48
CA GLU A 92 16.74 6.26 -15.23
C GLU A 92 15.81 5.93 -14.06
N TRP A 93 15.85 6.72 -13.00
CA TRP A 93 15.08 6.46 -11.80
C TRP A 93 14.43 7.73 -11.27
N ASN A 94 13.31 7.53 -10.58
CA ASN A 94 12.69 8.53 -9.73
C ASN A 94 12.46 7.96 -8.33
N ILE A 95 12.29 8.88 -7.38
CA ILE A 95 12.07 8.59 -5.98
C ILE A 95 10.92 9.44 -5.47
N VAL A 96 10.05 8.85 -4.65
CA VAL A 96 8.92 9.54 -4.03
C VAL A 96 8.82 9.15 -2.56
N PRO A 97 8.30 10.02 -1.68
CA PRO A 97 8.03 9.65 -0.29
C PRO A 97 7.14 8.40 -0.20
N LEU A 98 7.34 7.56 0.82
CA LEU A 98 6.60 6.29 0.96
C LEU A 98 5.09 6.51 0.89
N ASN A 99 4.55 7.50 1.60
CA ASN A 99 3.12 7.77 1.65
C ASN A 99 2.56 8.25 0.30
N ILE A 100 3.37 8.99 -0.48
CA ILE A 100 3.01 9.35 -1.86
C ILE A 100 2.94 8.09 -2.73
N TYR A 101 3.94 7.20 -2.62
CA TYR A 101 3.94 5.94 -3.35
C TYR A 101 2.72 5.09 -3.00
N LEU A 102 2.43 4.90 -1.72
CA LEU A 102 1.35 4.05 -1.26
C LEU A 102 -0.02 4.67 -1.51
N TYR A 103 -0.25 5.90 -1.04
CA TYR A 103 -1.58 6.50 -0.90
C TYR A 103 -1.80 7.74 -1.78
N GLY A 104 -0.75 8.30 -2.38
CA GLY A 104 -0.82 9.53 -3.17
C GLY A 104 -0.94 10.81 -2.34
N VAL A 105 -0.73 10.71 -1.03
CA VAL A 105 -0.78 11.81 -0.06
C VAL A 105 0.45 11.75 0.84
N GLU A 106 0.88 12.90 1.36
CA GLU A 106 2.09 13.01 2.19
C GLU A 106 1.89 12.41 3.58
N ASP A 107 0.70 12.59 4.15
CA ASP A 107 0.33 12.15 5.49
C ASP A 107 -0.70 11.01 5.39
N PRO A 108 -0.40 9.84 5.99
CA PRO A 108 -1.21 8.63 5.84
C PRO A 108 -2.61 8.77 6.45
N ARG A 109 -2.85 9.75 7.33
CA ARG A 109 -4.20 10.05 7.85
C ARG A 109 -5.17 10.47 6.75
N PHE A 110 -4.67 11.06 5.65
CA PHE A 110 -5.47 11.44 4.49
C PHE A 110 -5.64 10.31 3.47
N ARG A 111 -5.16 9.09 3.77
CA ARG A 111 -5.22 7.96 2.83
C ARG A 111 -6.64 7.71 2.31
N PRO A 112 -6.83 7.50 1.00
CA PRO A 112 -8.14 7.15 0.45
C PRO A 112 -8.59 5.78 0.96
N LEU A 113 -9.83 5.69 1.46
CA LEU A 113 -10.48 4.44 1.83
C LEU A 113 -11.15 3.73 0.64
N PHE A 114 -11.25 4.40 -0.50
CA PHE A 114 -11.94 3.89 -1.68
C PHE A 114 -11.15 4.18 -2.97
N GLY A 115 -10.86 3.12 -3.73
CA GLY A 115 -10.09 3.21 -4.98
C GLY A 115 -10.95 3.48 -6.21
N SER A 116 -10.68 4.56 -6.95
CA SER A 116 -11.23 4.78 -8.29
C SER A 116 -10.20 5.48 -9.18
N TYR A 117 -10.28 5.28 -10.50
CA TYR A 117 -9.40 5.99 -11.43
C TYR A 117 -9.58 7.51 -11.34
N ALA A 118 -10.79 7.99 -11.05
CA ALA A 118 -11.03 9.42 -10.87
C ALA A 118 -10.28 9.97 -9.64
N VAL A 119 -10.33 9.25 -8.51
CA VAL A 119 -9.56 9.61 -7.30
C VAL A 119 -8.06 9.55 -7.55
N LYS A 120 -7.58 8.47 -8.18
CA LYS A 120 -6.15 8.31 -8.52
C LYS A 120 -5.66 9.45 -9.42
N ASN A 121 -6.39 9.80 -10.47
CA ASN A 121 -6.03 10.89 -11.38
C ASN A 121 -5.93 12.24 -10.66
N LEU A 122 -6.82 12.51 -9.70
CA LEU A 122 -6.76 13.75 -8.91
C LEU A 122 -5.50 13.79 -8.03
N LEU A 123 -5.15 12.68 -7.37
CA LEU A 123 -3.95 12.58 -6.55
C LEU A 123 -2.66 12.70 -7.39
N GLU A 124 -2.64 12.06 -8.55
CA GLU A 124 -1.56 12.20 -9.53
C GLU A 124 -1.40 13.65 -10.00
N GLU A 125 -2.50 14.32 -10.33
CA GLU A 125 -2.46 15.70 -10.80
C GLU A 125 -1.97 16.67 -9.70
N ARG A 126 -2.45 16.46 -8.46
CA ARG A 126 -1.94 17.19 -7.28
C ARG A 126 -0.44 16.97 -7.09
N TYR A 127 0.03 15.72 -7.19
CA TYR A 127 1.44 15.40 -7.09
C TYR A 127 2.26 16.08 -8.20
N ARG A 128 1.81 15.99 -9.46
CA ARG A 128 2.47 16.63 -10.60
C ARG A 128 2.62 18.13 -10.40
N ALA A 129 1.54 18.80 -10.04
CA ALA A 129 1.53 20.25 -9.83
C ALA A 129 2.45 20.70 -8.69
N LYS A 130 2.60 19.88 -7.64
CA LYS A 130 3.37 20.23 -6.45
C LYS A 130 4.85 19.84 -6.52
N TYR A 131 5.17 18.70 -7.13
CA TYR A 131 6.50 18.08 -7.03
C TYR A 131 7.21 17.90 -8.36
N LEU A 132 6.48 17.92 -9.48
CA LEU A 132 7.07 17.71 -10.81
C LEU A 132 7.20 19.00 -11.62
N GLN A 133 7.07 20.18 -10.99
CA GLN A 133 7.33 21.45 -11.65
C GLN A 133 8.80 21.49 -12.13
N GLY A 134 9.02 21.83 -13.40
CA GLY A 134 10.35 21.80 -14.01
C GLY A 134 10.77 20.43 -14.56
N TYR A 135 10.03 19.36 -14.22
CA TYR A 135 10.27 17.99 -14.71
C TYR A 135 9.18 17.53 -15.69
N CYS A 136 7.92 17.94 -15.44
CA CYS A 136 6.72 17.44 -16.10
C CYS A 136 5.75 18.58 -16.48
N ASP A 137 6.28 19.63 -17.13
CA ASP A 137 5.50 20.81 -17.49
C ASP A 137 4.78 20.64 -18.83
N GLY A 138 5.39 19.91 -19.77
CA GLY A 138 4.89 19.76 -21.14
C GLY A 138 4.29 18.38 -21.46
N PRO A 139 3.44 18.27 -22.50
CA PRO A 139 3.08 17.00 -23.10
C PRO A 139 4.33 16.27 -23.67
N PRO A 140 4.35 14.92 -23.67
CA PRO A 140 3.29 14.05 -23.20
C PRO A 140 3.29 13.85 -21.67
N CYS A 141 4.27 14.38 -20.93
CA CYS A 141 4.39 14.17 -19.47
C CYS A 141 3.11 14.54 -18.71
N SER A 142 2.62 15.75 -18.94
CA SER A 142 1.51 16.32 -18.18
C SER A 142 0.14 15.75 -18.59
N THR A 143 -0.01 15.29 -19.83
CA THR A 143 -1.31 14.90 -20.40
C THR A 143 -1.47 13.40 -20.63
N SER A 144 -0.39 12.64 -20.73
CA SER A 144 -0.45 11.21 -21.02
C SER A 144 -0.86 10.40 -19.80
N SER A 145 -1.89 9.57 -19.95
CA SER A 145 -2.25 8.52 -18.98
C SER A 145 -1.23 7.38 -18.93
N LYS A 146 -0.25 7.37 -19.84
CA LYS A 146 0.86 6.41 -19.89
C LYS A 146 2.18 6.99 -19.36
N ALA A 147 2.16 8.17 -18.76
CA ALA A 147 3.37 8.71 -18.13
C ALA A 147 3.71 7.86 -16.89
N GLU A 148 4.87 7.23 -16.86
CA GLU A 148 5.19 6.21 -15.84
C GLU A 148 5.37 6.80 -14.44
N TRP A 149 5.61 8.11 -14.29
CA TRP A 149 5.57 8.78 -12.97
C TRP A 149 4.22 8.57 -12.25
N ARG A 150 3.13 8.37 -13.00
CA ARG A 150 1.79 8.13 -12.43
C ARG A 150 1.72 6.82 -11.64
N GLU A 151 2.54 5.82 -11.97
CA GLU A 151 2.62 4.59 -11.17
C GLU A 151 3.28 4.80 -9.80
N MET A 152 4.04 5.89 -9.64
CA MET A 152 4.69 6.25 -8.38
C MET A 152 3.77 7.02 -7.42
N VAL A 153 2.48 7.19 -7.75
CA VAL A 153 1.54 7.93 -6.92
C VAL A 153 0.31 7.08 -6.61
N GLY A 154 0.09 6.75 -5.34
CA GLY A 154 -1.10 5.98 -4.92
C GLY A 154 -1.16 4.58 -5.53
N ALA A 155 -0.05 3.85 -5.54
CA ALA A 155 0.07 2.51 -6.10
C ALA A 155 -0.93 1.52 -5.47
N THR A 156 -1.26 1.68 -4.17
CA THR A 156 -2.27 0.83 -3.51
C THR A 156 -3.67 1.00 -4.08
N LEU A 157 -3.98 2.08 -4.81
CA LEU A 157 -5.28 2.23 -5.47
C LEU A 157 -5.45 1.21 -6.62
N ILE A 158 -4.36 0.81 -7.27
CA ILE A 158 -4.37 -0.05 -8.46
C ILE A 158 -3.83 -1.46 -8.23
N ARG A 159 -2.99 -1.68 -7.22
CA ARG A 159 -2.39 -3.00 -6.93
C ARG A 159 -2.02 -3.19 -5.47
N GLY A 160 -2.00 -4.44 -5.02
CA GLY A 160 -1.36 -4.84 -3.77
C GLY A 160 0.14 -4.98 -3.95
N MET A 161 0.87 -5.03 -2.83
CA MET A 161 2.33 -5.22 -2.85
C MET A 161 2.86 -5.78 -1.54
N TYR A 162 4.03 -6.41 -1.63
CA TYR A 162 4.83 -6.83 -0.49
C TYR A 162 6.16 -6.09 -0.51
N VAL A 163 6.70 -5.74 0.65
CA VAL A 163 8.03 -5.13 0.76
C VAL A 163 8.91 -6.03 1.61
N PHE A 164 9.97 -6.60 1.03
CA PHE A 164 10.92 -7.47 1.73
C PHE A 164 12.07 -6.62 2.24
N VAL A 165 12.10 -6.37 3.54
CA VAL A 165 12.92 -5.36 4.21
C VAL A 165 14.00 -6.04 5.05
N ILE A 166 15.22 -5.51 4.97
CA ILE A 166 16.37 -5.92 5.80
C ILE A 166 17.13 -4.70 6.32
N ASP A 167 17.78 -4.88 7.47
CA ASP A 167 18.51 -3.82 8.17
C ASP A 167 19.76 -3.37 7.38
N THR A 168 19.97 -2.05 7.28
CA THR A 168 21.14 -1.33 6.78
C THR A 168 21.73 -0.39 7.84
N THR A 169 22.96 0.06 7.58
CA THR A 169 23.69 1.06 8.37
C THR A 169 23.62 2.44 7.74
N VAL A 170 23.81 3.50 8.53
CA VAL A 170 23.75 4.89 8.03
C VAL A 170 24.84 5.10 6.98
N GLU A 171 26.01 4.54 7.22
CA GLU A 171 27.17 4.64 6.34
C GLU A 171 26.91 4.00 4.97
N GLN A 172 26.17 2.88 4.93
CA GLN A 172 25.75 2.27 3.66
C GLN A 172 24.75 3.15 2.92
N ASP A 173 23.78 3.75 3.62
CA ASP A 173 22.78 4.62 3.02
C ASP A 173 23.43 5.90 2.46
N GLU A 174 24.37 6.51 3.19
CA GLU A 174 25.17 7.66 2.75
C GLU A 174 26.03 7.33 1.52
N ALA A 175 26.64 6.15 1.48
CA ALA A 175 27.42 5.70 0.33
C ALA A 175 26.54 5.54 -0.92
N LEU A 176 25.32 4.98 -0.78
CA LEU A 176 24.37 4.90 -1.89
C LEU A 176 23.95 6.30 -2.37
N ILE A 177 23.61 7.20 -1.44
CA ILE A 177 23.24 8.59 -1.75
C ILE A 177 24.35 9.26 -2.57
N ALA A 178 25.60 9.18 -2.10
CA ALA A 178 26.75 9.77 -2.78
C ALA A 178 26.93 9.21 -4.19
N GLN A 179 26.79 7.89 -4.36
CA GLN A 179 26.92 7.23 -5.65
C GLN A 179 25.84 7.69 -6.65
N PHE A 180 24.58 7.74 -6.21
CA PHE A 180 23.46 8.07 -7.09
C PHE A 180 23.41 9.56 -7.45
N ASN A 181 23.72 10.44 -6.50
CA ASN A 181 23.76 11.89 -6.74
C ASN A 181 24.97 12.31 -7.59
N ALA A 182 26.05 11.54 -7.61
CA ALA A 182 27.21 11.80 -8.47
C ALA A 182 26.98 11.36 -9.93
N SER A 183 25.98 10.51 -10.18
CA SER A 183 25.68 9.97 -11.52
C SER A 183 24.70 10.88 -12.27
N PRO A 184 24.83 11.03 -13.61
CA PRO A 184 23.95 11.91 -14.39
C PRO A 184 22.50 11.40 -14.55
N ASN A 185 22.08 10.36 -13.83
CA ASN A 185 20.76 9.71 -13.87
C ASN A 185 20.19 9.59 -15.30
N LYS A 186 20.93 8.93 -16.20
CA LYS A 186 20.52 8.76 -17.61
C LYS A 186 19.87 7.41 -17.81
N ASN A 187 18.70 7.41 -18.45
CA ASN A 187 17.95 6.20 -18.71
C ASN A 187 18.67 5.25 -19.67
N HIS A 188 18.79 3.99 -19.26
CA HIS A 188 19.33 2.89 -20.08
C HIS A 188 18.37 1.68 -20.12
N PHE A 189 17.07 1.91 -19.94
CA PHE A 189 16.08 0.86 -19.80
C PHE A 189 16.05 -0.09 -21.00
N ASN A 190 16.02 -1.39 -20.71
CA ASN A 190 15.74 -2.47 -21.65
C ASN A 190 14.89 -3.52 -20.94
N GLY A 191 13.71 -3.84 -21.48
CA GLY A 191 12.75 -4.74 -20.81
C GLY A 191 13.27 -6.14 -20.48
N VAL A 192 14.34 -6.60 -21.14
CA VAL A 192 14.91 -7.94 -20.95
C VAL A 192 16.20 -7.90 -20.14
N THR A 193 17.07 -6.91 -20.36
CA THR A 193 18.45 -6.91 -19.81
C THR A 193 18.75 -5.74 -18.86
N ARG A 194 17.89 -4.72 -18.83
CA ARG A 194 18.02 -3.53 -17.97
C ARG A 194 16.63 -3.02 -17.57
N ASN A 195 15.88 -3.86 -16.87
CA ASN A 195 14.52 -3.55 -16.44
C ASN A 195 14.46 -3.15 -14.97
N CYS A 196 13.25 -2.96 -14.44
CA CYS A 196 13.03 -2.59 -13.04
C CYS A 196 13.62 -3.60 -12.03
N ALA A 197 13.66 -4.89 -12.38
CA ALA A 197 14.22 -5.93 -11.52
C ALA A 197 15.75 -5.95 -11.59
N ASP A 198 16.35 -5.66 -12.74
CA ASP A 198 17.81 -5.47 -12.85
C ASP A 198 18.27 -4.23 -12.08
N PHE A 199 17.49 -3.15 -12.14
CA PHE A 199 17.75 -1.95 -11.34
C PHE A 199 17.68 -2.26 -9.84
N THR A 200 16.58 -2.86 -9.38
CA THR A 200 16.38 -3.23 -7.98
C THR A 200 17.50 -4.18 -7.51
N LYS A 201 17.84 -5.20 -8.30
CA LYS A 201 18.96 -6.11 -8.04
C LYS A 201 20.28 -5.35 -7.85
N ARG A 202 20.57 -4.36 -8.69
CA ARG A 202 21.81 -3.57 -8.61
C ARG A 202 21.88 -2.76 -7.32
N VAL A 203 20.78 -2.10 -6.95
CA VAL A 203 20.70 -1.32 -5.72
C VAL A 203 20.88 -2.23 -4.50
N ILE A 204 20.11 -3.32 -4.39
CA ILE A 204 20.22 -4.27 -3.27
C ILE A 204 21.62 -4.86 -3.17
N ASN A 205 22.24 -5.23 -4.30
CA ASN A 205 23.59 -5.80 -4.31
C ASN A 205 24.70 -4.77 -4.02
N THR A 206 24.39 -3.46 -4.01
CA THR A 206 25.31 -2.44 -3.51
C THR A 206 25.44 -2.51 -1.99
N TYR A 207 24.34 -2.78 -1.28
CA TYR A 207 24.35 -3.03 0.15
C TYR A 207 24.87 -4.43 0.51
N PHE A 208 24.36 -5.44 -0.20
CA PHE A 208 24.58 -6.86 0.12
C PHE A 208 24.91 -7.64 -1.14
N PRO A 209 26.19 -7.82 -1.48
CA PRO A 209 26.60 -8.53 -2.68
C PRO A 209 25.94 -9.91 -2.78
N HIS A 210 25.34 -10.18 -3.95
CA HIS A 210 24.64 -11.42 -4.28
C HIS A 210 23.34 -11.71 -3.50
N ALA A 211 22.79 -10.75 -2.76
CA ALA A 211 21.51 -10.92 -2.07
C ALA A 211 20.33 -11.00 -3.06
N ALA A 212 20.39 -10.26 -4.16
CA ALA A 212 19.41 -10.35 -5.25
C ALA A 212 20.04 -11.01 -6.50
N SER A 213 19.36 -12.01 -7.05
CA SER A 213 19.87 -12.81 -8.18
C SER A 213 18.82 -13.13 -9.22
N THR A 214 19.27 -13.29 -10.46
CA THR A 214 18.46 -13.75 -11.60
C THR A 214 18.14 -15.24 -11.46
N ASP A 215 16.91 -15.66 -11.80
CA ASP A 215 16.54 -17.07 -11.87
C ASP A 215 16.62 -17.58 -13.32
N TYR A 216 17.78 -18.12 -13.68
CA TYR A 216 18.02 -18.62 -15.03
C TYR A 216 17.06 -19.74 -15.45
N LEU A 217 16.57 -20.53 -14.50
CA LEU A 217 15.75 -21.71 -14.80
C LEU A 217 14.26 -21.39 -14.93
N ASN A 218 13.71 -20.56 -14.04
CA ASN A 218 12.28 -20.22 -14.09
C ASN A 218 11.93 -19.02 -14.94
N ASP A 219 12.91 -18.16 -15.18
CA ASP A 219 12.70 -16.89 -15.90
C ASP A 219 13.53 -16.81 -17.20
N PHE A 220 14.06 -17.95 -17.67
CA PHE A 220 14.81 -18.05 -18.94
C PHE A 220 15.96 -17.03 -19.05
N GLY A 221 16.63 -16.77 -17.93
CA GLY A 221 17.74 -15.80 -17.86
C GLY A 221 17.33 -14.34 -17.70
N MET A 222 16.03 -14.02 -17.70
CA MET A 222 15.55 -12.68 -17.36
C MET A 222 15.54 -12.45 -15.85
N THR A 223 15.97 -11.28 -15.40
CA THR A 223 15.76 -10.89 -14.00
C THR A 223 14.30 -10.46 -13.83
N THR A 224 13.57 -11.12 -12.92
CA THR A 224 12.17 -10.81 -12.63
C THR A 224 11.98 -10.32 -11.19
N PRO A 225 10.92 -9.54 -10.91
CA PRO A 225 10.58 -9.11 -9.55
C PRO A 225 10.48 -10.28 -8.55
N LYS A 226 9.89 -11.40 -8.96
CA LYS A 226 9.75 -12.59 -8.10
C LYS A 226 11.09 -13.24 -7.78
N ALA A 227 12.00 -13.32 -8.75
CA ALA A 227 13.32 -13.93 -8.57
C ALA A 227 14.17 -13.14 -7.57
N ILE A 228 14.18 -11.81 -7.68
CA ILE A 228 14.97 -10.96 -6.78
C ILE A 228 14.40 -10.97 -5.35
N ALA A 229 13.07 -10.97 -5.17
CA ALA A 229 12.46 -11.11 -3.85
C ALA A 229 12.77 -12.47 -3.23
N ARG A 230 12.63 -13.57 -3.99
CA ARG A 230 12.92 -14.92 -3.51
C ARG A 230 14.40 -15.11 -3.13
N SER A 231 15.31 -14.53 -3.91
CA SER A 231 16.75 -14.61 -3.60
C SER A 231 17.12 -13.80 -2.36
N LEU A 232 16.50 -12.62 -2.16
CA LEU A 232 16.69 -11.83 -0.94
C LEU A 232 16.22 -12.58 0.30
N VAL A 233 15.06 -13.24 0.25
CA VAL A 233 14.58 -14.08 1.35
C VAL A 233 15.58 -15.20 1.66
N ARG A 234 15.99 -15.97 0.65
CA ARG A 234 16.99 -17.04 0.82
C ARG A 234 18.34 -16.53 1.35
N TYR A 235 18.74 -15.33 0.94
CA TYR A 235 19.95 -14.70 1.45
C TYR A 235 19.81 -14.33 2.92
N SER A 236 18.65 -13.78 3.31
CA SER A 236 18.36 -13.38 4.68
C SER A 236 18.21 -14.58 5.62
N ASP A 237 17.65 -15.69 5.15
CA ASP A 237 17.60 -16.96 5.90
C ASP A 237 19.00 -17.44 6.30
N ARG A 238 20.00 -17.20 5.44
CA ARG A 238 21.42 -17.52 5.71
C ARG A 238 22.13 -16.44 6.53
N ASN A 239 21.52 -15.25 6.65
CA ASN A 239 22.07 -14.11 7.37
C ASN A 239 21.02 -13.54 8.36
N PRO A 240 20.64 -14.28 9.42
CA PRO A 240 19.55 -13.87 10.31
C PRO A 240 19.74 -12.51 10.99
N LYS A 241 21.00 -12.04 11.10
CA LYS A 241 21.35 -10.72 11.65
C LYS A 241 20.78 -9.55 10.87
N LEU A 242 20.34 -9.77 9.63
CA LEU A 242 19.73 -8.76 8.77
C LEU A 242 18.25 -8.51 9.08
N ASN A 243 17.65 -9.28 10.00
CA ASN A 243 16.30 -9.09 10.51
C ASN A 243 15.24 -8.92 9.40
N LEU A 244 15.12 -9.92 8.53
CA LEU A 244 14.12 -9.93 7.47
C LEU A 244 12.72 -9.68 8.04
N ARG A 245 12.06 -8.67 7.48
CA ARG A 245 10.66 -8.34 7.69
C ARG A 245 9.98 -8.20 6.34
N VAL A 246 8.70 -8.49 6.29
CA VAL A 246 7.87 -8.39 5.11
C VAL A 246 6.69 -7.50 5.47
N LEU A 247 6.58 -6.38 4.77
CA LEU A 247 5.43 -5.48 4.88
C LEU A 247 4.41 -5.87 3.82
N HIS A 248 3.12 -5.76 4.12
CA HIS A 248 2.05 -6.02 3.16
C HIS A 248 1.13 -4.81 3.07
N PHE A 249 0.92 -4.33 1.85
CA PHE A 249 -0.04 -3.26 1.56
C PHE A 249 -1.07 -3.79 0.56
N ALA A 250 -2.30 -3.97 1.05
CA ALA A 250 -3.38 -4.43 0.21
C ALA A 250 -3.81 -3.33 -0.77
N GLN A 251 -4.30 -3.75 -1.93
CA GLN A 251 -4.96 -2.81 -2.82
C GLN A 251 -6.21 -2.23 -2.12
N VAL A 252 -6.41 -0.92 -2.21
CA VAL A 252 -7.61 -0.25 -1.69
C VAL A 252 -8.85 -0.78 -2.43
N PRO A 253 -9.86 -1.34 -1.72
CA PRO A 253 -11.16 -1.66 -2.29
C PRO A 253 -11.79 -0.51 -3.08
N GLY A 254 -12.37 -0.80 -4.24
CA GLY A 254 -13.06 0.22 -5.01
C GLY A 254 -13.59 -0.24 -6.37
N THR A 255 -13.67 0.68 -7.33
CA THR A 255 -14.13 0.40 -8.70
C THR A 255 -13.01 -0.12 -9.61
N ILE A 256 -11.75 0.01 -9.20
CA ILE A 256 -10.60 -0.52 -9.93
C ILE A 256 -10.56 -2.04 -9.78
N LYS A 257 -10.29 -2.75 -10.87
CA LYS A 257 -10.13 -4.21 -10.87
C LYS A 257 -9.00 -4.60 -9.93
N ARG A 258 -9.19 -5.69 -9.18
CA ARG A 258 -8.14 -6.25 -8.31
C ARG A 258 -6.94 -6.75 -9.10
N SER A 259 -5.74 -6.44 -8.61
CA SER A 259 -4.48 -7.01 -9.07
C SER A 259 -4.43 -8.53 -8.88
N SER A 260 -3.41 -9.13 -9.47
CA SER A 260 -3.15 -10.58 -9.40
C SER A 260 -1.71 -10.87 -8.98
N ASP A 261 -1.54 -12.00 -8.29
CA ASP A 261 -0.24 -12.48 -7.81
C ASP A 261 0.86 -12.40 -8.87
N VAL A 262 2.07 -12.09 -8.41
CA VAL A 262 3.26 -12.11 -9.23
C VAL A 262 3.66 -13.55 -9.57
N ARG A 263 4.00 -13.78 -10.83
CA ARG A 263 4.41 -15.10 -11.35
C ARG A 263 5.79 -15.03 -11.98
N ALA A 264 6.53 -16.13 -11.85
CA ALA A 264 7.70 -16.39 -12.68
C ALA A 264 7.24 -16.68 -14.12
N VAL A 265 8.15 -16.58 -15.10
CA VAL A 265 7.79 -16.77 -16.52
C VAL A 265 7.25 -18.19 -16.78
N THR A 266 7.91 -19.21 -16.25
CA THR A 266 7.45 -20.61 -16.31
C THR A 266 6.10 -20.83 -15.63
N GLU A 267 5.86 -20.21 -14.47
CA GLU A 267 4.56 -20.26 -13.78
C GLU A 267 3.45 -19.63 -14.62
N GLN A 268 3.74 -18.52 -15.31
CA GLN A 268 2.78 -17.87 -16.18
C GLN A 268 2.49 -18.70 -17.44
N LEU A 269 3.50 -19.29 -18.07
CA LEU A 269 3.34 -20.21 -19.21
C LEU A 269 2.45 -21.40 -18.82
N TYR A 270 2.65 -21.96 -17.62
CA TYR A 270 1.88 -23.10 -17.12
C TYR A 270 0.44 -22.73 -16.73
N ARG A 271 0.22 -21.60 -16.03
CA ARG A 271 -1.12 -21.23 -15.51
C ARG A 271 -2.01 -20.50 -16.53
N SER A 272 -1.44 -19.88 -17.54
CA SER A 272 -2.21 -19.12 -18.53
C SER A 272 -2.71 -20.03 -19.63
N LYS A 273 -4.03 -20.27 -19.70
CA LYS A 273 -4.65 -21.01 -20.83
C LYS A 273 -4.29 -20.41 -22.19
N LYS A 274 -4.09 -19.08 -22.25
CA LYS A 274 -3.72 -18.37 -23.49
C LYS A 274 -2.31 -18.69 -23.97
N LEU A 275 -1.41 -19.13 -23.09
CA LEU A 275 -0.03 -19.49 -23.42
C LEU A 275 0.13 -21.01 -23.50
N LEU A 276 -0.48 -21.74 -22.56
CA LEU A 276 -0.41 -23.19 -22.48
C LEU A 276 -1.04 -23.87 -23.70
N ILE A 277 -2.21 -23.42 -24.18
CA ILE A 277 -2.88 -24.07 -25.32
C ILE A 277 -2.04 -23.95 -26.61
N PRO A 278 -1.57 -22.76 -27.02
CA PRO A 278 -0.64 -22.66 -28.14
C PRO A 278 0.64 -23.48 -27.93
N MET A 279 1.20 -23.51 -26.71
CA MET A 279 2.39 -24.31 -26.41
C MET A 279 2.13 -25.81 -26.59
N LEU A 280 0.99 -26.32 -26.15
CA LEU A 280 0.60 -27.72 -26.36
C LEU A 280 0.41 -28.09 -27.84
N ILE A 281 0.09 -27.11 -28.70
CA ILE A 281 -0.14 -27.34 -30.14
C ILE A 281 1.16 -27.18 -30.95
N PHE A 282 1.98 -26.19 -30.62
CA PHE A 282 3.11 -25.76 -31.46
C PHE A 282 4.49 -26.00 -30.84
N ALA A 283 4.57 -26.30 -29.53
CA ALA A 283 5.81 -26.47 -28.78
C ALA A 283 5.63 -27.48 -27.61
N ASP A 284 4.99 -28.61 -27.91
CA ASP A 284 4.62 -29.64 -26.95
C ASP A 284 5.82 -30.21 -26.18
N TYR A 285 6.98 -30.34 -26.84
CA TYR A 285 8.25 -30.74 -26.25
C TYR A 285 8.74 -29.81 -25.12
N GLY A 286 8.33 -28.54 -25.12
CA GLY A 286 8.70 -27.57 -24.07
C GLY A 286 7.82 -27.67 -22.82
N VAL A 287 6.65 -28.29 -22.93
CA VAL A 287 5.67 -28.40 -21.83
C VAL A 287 6.22 -29.22 -20.64
N PRO A 288 6.87 -30.39 -20.84
CA PRO A 288 7.50 -31.12 -19.75
C PRO A 288 8.55 -30.29 -19.00
N VAL A 289 9.35 -29.49 -19.71
CA VAL A 289 10.40 -28.65 -19.11
C VAL A 289 9.79 -27.55 -18.26
N VAL A 290 8.77 -26.84 -18.78
CA VAL A 290 8.05 -25.80 -18.03
C VAL A 290 7.33 -26.39 -16.81
N ALA A 291 6.67 -27.53 -16.97
CA ALA A 291 5.97 -28.21 -15.89
C ALA A 291 6.95 -28.70 -14.80
N ALA A 292 8.05 -29.34 -15.18
CA ALA A 292 9.08 -29.80 -14.25
C ALA A 292 9.72 -28.63 -13.51
N SER A 293 10.09 -27.56 -14.22
CA SER A 293 10.67 -26.35 -13.63
C SER A 293 9.73 -25.72 -12.59
N TYR A 294 8.44 -25.55 -12.93
CA TYR A 294 7.42 -25.02 -12.03
C TYR A 294 7.19 -25.91 -10.79
N LEU A 295 7.23 -27.23 -10.94
CA LEU A 295 7.02 -28.17 -9.83
C LEU A 295 8.24 -28.28 -8.90
N LEU A 296 9.46 -28.25 -9.45
CA LEU A 296 10.71 -28.56 -8.73
C LEU A 296 11.30 -27.35 -8.00
N THR A 297 11.20 -26.15 -8.55
CA THR A 297 11.99 -25.00 -8.07
C THR A 297 11.30 -24.16 -6.98
N GLY A 298 10.10 -24.59 -6.59
CA GLY A 298 9.37 -24.07 -5.44
C GLY A 298 8.46 -22.89 -5.77
N ARG A 299 7.28 -22.91 -5.14
CA ARG A 299 6.24 -21.89 -5.22
C ARG A 299 6.54 -20.77 -4.24
N PHE A 300 7.55 -19.94 -4.52
CA PHE A 300 7.75 -18.72 -3.73
C PHE A 300 6.43 -17.95 -3.68
N ASN A 301 5.93 -17.72 -2.47
CA ASN A 301 4.66 -17.10 -2.23
C ASN A 301 4.88 -15.93 -1.26
N PRO A 302 4.79 -14.68 -1.74
CA PRO A 302 4.98 -13.50 -0.93
C PRO A 302 4.11 -13.49 0.34
N GLU A 303 2.85 -13.93 0.22
CA GLU A 303 1.93 -14.02 1.36
C GLU A 303 2.43 -14.96 2.44
N ARG A 304 3.03 -16.11 2.06
CA ARG A 304 3.58 -17.05 3.04
C ARG A 304 4.81 -16.49 3.72
N GLU A 305 5.60 -15.68 3.03
CA GLU A 305 6.75 -15.03 3.66
C GLU A 305 6.31 -13.86 4.56
N PHE A 306 5.24 -13.16 4.20
CA PHE A 306 4.56 -12.20 5.07
C PHE A 306 4.04 -12.85 6.36
N GLU A 307 3.34 -13.98 6.25
CA GLU A 307 2.84 -14.71 7.42
C GLU A 307 3.98 -15.17 8.37
N LYS A 308 5.17 -15.47 7.85
CA LYS A 308 6.33 -15.89 8.65
C LYS A 308 7.13 -14.74 9.25
N HIS A 309 7.30 -13.67 8.48
CA HIS A 309 8.17 -12.54 8.82
C HIS A 309 7.39 -11.21 8.79
N PRO A 310 6.24 -11.08 9.47
CA PRO A 310 5.45 -9.87 9.33
C PRO A 310 6.19 -8.67 9.92
N GLY A 311 5.98 -7.51 9.31
CA GLY A 311 6.44 -6.23 9.81
C GLY A 311 5.49 -5.10 9.43
N GLU A 312 5.67 -3.96 10.10
CA GLU A 312 4.94 -2.72 9.86
C GLU A 312 5.89 -1.61 9.41
N ALA A 313 5.36 -0.62 8.68
CA ALA A 313 6.13 0.53 8.20
C ALA A 313 6.41 1.56 9.29
N GLU A 314 5.50 1.72 10.26
CA GLU A 314 5.69 2.53 11.46
C GLU A 314 6.33 1.67 12.55
N ASN A 315 7.66 1.72 12.65
CA ASN A 315 8.52 1.40 13.81
C ASN A 315 9.80 0.68 13.40
N THR A 316 10.78 1.48 12.98
CA THR A 316 12.19 1.13 12.85
C THR A 316 12.81 0.98 14.25
N GLY A 317 12.91 -0.26 14.73
CA GLY A 317 13.79 -0.58 15.86
C GLY A 317 13.36 -1.80 16.64
N TYR A 318 13.91 -2.97 16.34
CA TYR A 318 13.81 -4.12 17.23
C TYR A 318 15.17 -4.75 17.57
N ALA A 319 15.31 -5.02 18.87
CA ALA A 319 16.35 -5.87 19.45
C ALA A 319 16.12 -7.35 19.05
N PRO A 320 17.10 -8.24 19.26
CA PRO A 320 16.98 -9.67 18.92
C PRO A 320 15.73 -10.29 19.58
N ARG A 321 14.90 -10.99 18.78
CA ARG A 321 13.59 -11.50 19.20
C ARG A 321 13.66 -12.98 19.60
N SER A 322 12.90 -13.35 20.63
CA SER A 322 12.64 -14.76 20.97
C SER A 322 11.45 -15.30 20.19
N ASP A 323 11.40 -16.62 19.92
CA ASP A 323 10.35 -17.26 19.12
C ASP A 323 8.90 -16.98 19.60
N LYS A 324 8.67 -16.95 20.93
CA LYS A 324 7.34 -16.64 21.50
C LYS A 324 6.89 -15.19 21.25
N ALA A 325 7.83 -14.26 21.18
CA ALA A 325 7.52 -12.86 20.86
C ALA A 325 7.14 -12.74 19.37
N LEU A 326 7.77 -13.55 18.51
CA LEU A 326 7.48 -13.61 17.08
C LEU A 326 6.07 -14.15 16.79
N GLU A 327 5.65 -15.21 17.48
CA GLU A 327 4.29 -15.77 17.33
C GLU A 327 3.20 -14.77 17.76
N GLY A 328 3.44 -14.02 18.85
CA GLY A 328 2.55 -12.96 19.31
C GLY A 328 2.46 -11.79 18.32
N GLU A 329 3.59 -11.35 17.79
CA GLU A 329 3.67 -10.28 16.78
C GLU A 329 3.03 -10.71 15.45
N GLN A 330 3.21 -11.97 15.04
CA GLN A 330 2.55 -12.53 13.86
C GLN A 330 1.03 -12.47 13.97
N ALA A 331 0.48 -12.90 15.11
CA ALA A 331 -0.95 -12.85 15.36
C ALA A 331 -1.47 -11.39 15.34
N GLN A 332 -0.70 -10.45 15.89
CA GLN A 332 -1.06 -9.03 15.92
C GLN A 332 -1.10 -8.39 14.53
N ILE A 333 -0.13 -8.67 13.65
CA ILE A 333 -0.04 -8.02 12.34
C ILE A 333 -0.93 -8.71 11.29
N VAL A 334 -0.91 -10.05 11.24
CA VAL A 334 -1.61 -10.82 10.20
C VAL A 334 -3.07 -11.12 10.59
N GLY A 335 -3.31 -11.27 11.90
CA GLY A 335 -4.57 -11.73 12.44
C GLY A 335 -4.77 -13.24 12.32
N THR A 336 -5.39 -13.82 13.33
CA THR A 336 -5.72 -15.24 13.39
C THR A 336 -7.00 -15.55 12.62
N SER A 337 -7.15 -16.81 12.18
CA SER A 337 -8.39 -17.28 11.55
C SER A 337 -9.63 -17.09 12.45
N ALA A 338 -9.45 -17.12 13.77
CA ALA A 338 -10.52 -16.90 14.74
C ALA A 338 -10.97 -15.44 14.77
N GLU A 339 -10.05 -14.48 14.79
CA GLU A 339 -10.37 -13.04 14.75
C GLU A 339 -11.07 -12.67 13.44
N TRP A 340 -10.53 -13.11 12.29
CA TRP A 340 -11.17 -12.88 11.01
C TRP A 340 -12.58 -13.52 10.93
N LYS A 341 -12.81 -14.64 11.62
CA LYS A 341 -14.14 -15.26 11.71
C LYS A 341 -15.07 -14.46 12.62
N ARG A 342 -14.58 -13.95 13.75
CA ARG A 342 -15.32 -13.08 14.67
C ARG A 342 -15.83 -11.84 13.94
N TYR A 343 -14.97 -11.12 13.23
CA TYR A 343 -15.38 -9.92 12.48
C TYR A 343 -16.44 -10.21 11.40
N ARG A 344 -16.38 -11.39 10.75
CA ARG A 344 -17.46 -11.80 9.83
C ARG A 344 -18.79 -11.97 10.55
N GLN A 345 -18.79 -12.61 11.71
CA GLN A 345 -20.00 -12.82 12.51
C GLN A 345 -20.56 -11.49 13.06
N GLU A 346 -19.68 -10.55 13.42
CA GLU A 346 -20.08 -9.22 13.88
C GLU A 346 -20.60 -8.32 12.74
N LEU A 347 -20.17 -8.55 11.49
CA LEU A 347 -20.66 -7.81 10.33
C LEU A 347 -22.10 -8.18 9.95
N ASP A 348 -22.47 -9.46 10.06
CA ASP A 348 -23.80 -9.96 9.68
C ASP A 348 -24.99 -9.16 10.26
N PRO A 349 -25.06 -8.87 11.59
CA PRO A 349 -26.14 -8.06 12.13
C PRO A 349 -26.12 -6.61 11.62
N LEU A 350 -24.95 -6.03 11.35
CA LEU A 350 -24.83 -4.66 10.82
C LEU A 350 -25.42 -4.53 9.42
N LEU A 351 -25.21 -5.55 8.58
CA LEU A 351 -25.83 -5.65 7.25
C LEU A 351 -27.36 -5.76 7.36
N GLY A 352 -27.85 -6.51 8.34
CA GLY A 352 -29.28 -6.66 8.62
C GLY A 352 -29.96 -5.37 9.13
N GLU A 353 -29.29 -4.57 9.97
CA GLU A 353 -29.79 -3.29 10.47
C GLU A 353 -30.03 -2.29 9.33
N ARG A 354 -29.11 -2.19 8.37
CA ARG A 354 -29.25 -1.29 7.22
C ARG A 354 -30.52 -1.60 6.42
N GLY A 355 -30.76 -2.88 6.12
CA GLY A 355 -31.91 -3.31 5.32
C GLY A 355 -33.27 -2.86 5.89
N ARG A 356 -33.34 -2.58 7.20
CA ARG A 356 -34.55 -2.09 7.89
C ARG A 356 -34.70 -0.57 7.89
N THR A 357 -33.64 0.17 7.59
CA THR A 357 -33.60 1.64 7.74
C THR A 357 -33.92 2.37 6.43
N GLU A 358 -33.79 1.70 5.27
CA GLU A 358 -34.21 2.24 3.98
C GLU A 358 -35.74 2.11 3.82
N ALA A 359 -36.49 3.10 4.32
CA ALA A 359 -37.90 3.30 3.99
C ALA A 359 -38.01 3.73 2.51
N GLY A 360 -37.90 2.77 1.58
CA GLY A 360 -37.83 3.06 0.15
C GLY A 360 -37.82 1.86 -0.81
N GLY A 361 -38.05 0.64 -0.35
CA GLY A 361 -38.54 -0.46 -1.21
C GLY A 361 -37.56 -1.15 -2.17
N GLU A 362 -36.26 -0.86 -2.18
CA GLU A 362 -35.28 -1.76 -2.82
C GLU A 362 -34.45 -2.51 -1.76
N PRO A 363 -34.29 -3.84 -1.88
CA PRO A 363 -33.33 -4.59 -1.07
C PRO A 363 -31.93 -3.97 -1.21
N ALA A 364 -31.32 -3.70 -0.06
CA ALA A 364 -30.06 -3.01 0.17
C ALA A 364 -28.84 -3.74 -0.43
N ASP A 365 -28.71 -3.75 -1.74
CA ASP A 365 -27.51 -4.24 -2.42
C ASP A 365 -26.39 -3.19 -2.29
N LEU A 366 -25.52 -3.38 -1.28
CA LEU A 366 -24.32 -2.57 -1.04
C LEU A 366 -23.47 -2.37 -2.30
N ARG A 367 -23.39 -3.40 -3.15
CA ARG A 367 -22.64 -3.34 -4.40
C ARG A 367 -23.31 -2.43 -5.41
N ARG A 368 -24.64 -2.45 -5.49
CA ARG A 368 -25.42 -1.51 -6.33
C ARG A 368 -25.30 -0.08 -5.82
N PHE A 369 -25.36 0.11 -4.49
CA PHE A 369 -25.11 1.40 -3.85
C PHE A 369 -23.74 1.96 -4.25
N PHE A 370 -22.67 1.19 -4.06
CA PHE A 370 -21.32 1.64 -4.39
C PHE A 370 -21.14 1.92 -5.89
N LYS A 371 -21.71 1.09 -6.78
CA LYS A 371 -21.72 1.35 -8.22
C LYS A 371 -22.44 2.64 -8.57
N ARG A 372 -23.55 2.95 -7.90
CA ARG A 372 -24.28 4.21 -8.09
C ARG A 372 -23.45 5.37 -7.60
N ALA A 373 -22.92 5.30 -6.38
CA ALA A 373 -22.02 6.28 -5.78
C ALA A 373 -20.88 6.68 -6.71
N ALA A 374 -20.18 5.69 -7.26
CA ALA A 374 -19.07 5.93 -8.19
C ALA A 374 -19.51 6.49 -9.55
N LYS A 375 -20.78 6.32 -9.95
CA LYS A 375 -21.31 6.84 -11.22
C LYS A 375 -21.79 8.28 -11.11
N VAL A 376 -22.49 8.61 -10.01
CA VAL A 376 -23.11 9.93 -9.84
C VAL A 376 -22.23 10.92 -9.10
N GLY A 377 -21.30 10.41 -8.29
CA GLY A 377 -20.47 11.24 -7.44
C GLY A 377 -19.28 11.83 -8.19
N LYS A 378 -18.97 13.10 -7.90
CA LYS A 378 -17.82 13.81 -8.44
C LYS A 378 -16.75 13.90 -7.36
N PRO A 379 -15.60 13.22 -7.51
CA PRO A 379 -14.55 13.32 -6.52
C PRO A 379 -13.84 14.67 -6.61
N ARG A 380 -13.40 15.18 -5.46
CA ARG A 380 -12.54 16.35 -5.33
C ARG A 380 -11.52 16.13 -4.20
N LEU A 381 -10.46 16.92 -4.18
CA LEU A 381 -9.49 16.95 -3.08
C LEU A 381 -9.65 18.23 -2.27
N ASP A 382 -9.38 18.17 -0.97
CA ASP A 382 -9.07 19.37 -0.20
C ASP A 382 -7.56 19.72 -0.29
N ALA A 383 -7.15 20.78 0.41
CA ALA A 383 -5.76 21.27 0.39
C ALA A 383 -4.74 20.22 0.87
N ASN A 384 -5.14 19.34 1.79
CA ASN A 384 -4.29 18.30 2.35
C ASN A 384 -4.30 17.01 1.51
N GLY A 385 -5.12 16.96 0.45
CA GLY A 385 -5.30 15.79 -0.39
C GLY A 385 -6.36 14.82 0.13
N ALA A 386 -7.12 15.18 1.17
CA ALA A 386 -8.23 14.35 1.61
C ALA A 386 -9.29 14.31 0.50
N VAL A 387 -9.78 13.11 0.23
CA VAL A 387 -10.72 12.87 -0.87
C VAL A 387 -12.13 13.13 -0.37
N TRP A 388 -12.91 13.85 -1.16
CA TRP A 388 -14.34 14.08 -0.97
C TRP A 388 -15.09 13.65 -2.22
N ILE A 389 -16.36 13.29 -2.07
CA ILE A 389 -17.27 13.07 -3.19
C ILE A 389 -18.52 13.92 -3.03
N GLU A 390 -18.81 14.71 -4.05
CA GLU A 390 -20.06 15.46 -4.17
C GLU A 390 -21.10 14.59 -4.85
N VAL A 391 -22.27 14.44 -4.25
CA VAL A 391 -23.37 13.63 -4.78
C VAL A 391 -24.61 14.51 -4.94
N ALA A 392 -25.11 14.59 -6.17
CA ALA A 392 -26.40 15.19 -6.46
C ALA A 392 -27.48 14.10 -6.53
N ASN A 393 -28.46 14.14 -5.62
CA ASN A 393 -29.57 13.19 -5.60
C ASN A 393 -30.90 13.93 -5.41
N LYS A 394 -31.84 13.76 -6.36
CA LYS A 394 -33.21 14.31 -6.29
C LYS A 394 -33.28 15.82 -5.93
N GLY A 395 -32.35 16.62 -6.44
CA GLY A 395 -32.32 18.07 -6.22
C GLY A 395 -31.61 18.53 -4.95
N GLN A 396 -31.13 17.60 -4.12
CA GLN A 396 -30.29 17.91 -2.96
C GLN A 396 -28.85 17.49 -3.24
N ALA A 397 -27.91 18.40 -3.02
CA ALA A 397 -26.49 18.12 -3.06
C ALA A 397 -25.97 17.88 -1.63
N PHE A 398 -25.17 16.85 -1.45
CA PHE A 398 -24.45 16.58 -0.22
C PHE A 398 -23.06 16.04 -0.54
N GLU A 399 -22.19 16.02 0.46
CA GLU A 399 -20.82 15.56 0.32
C GLU A 399 -20.54 14.44 1.29
N VAL A 400 -19.56 13.60 0.94
CA VAL A 400 -19.08 12.51 1.80
C VAL A 400 -17.56 12.49 1.72
N GLY A 401 -16.90 12.46 2.87
CA GLY A 401 -15.46 12.22 2.92
C GLY A 401 -15.14 10.79 2.44
N LEU A 402 -14.01 10.60 1.77
CA LEU A 402 -13.55 9.29 1.28
C LEU A 402 -12.14 8.93 1.77
N SER A 403 -11.58 9.72 2.68
CA SER A 403 -10.29 9.47 3.35
C SER A 403 -10.51 9.08 4.81
N ALA A 404 -9.53 8.41 5.41
CA ALA A 404 -9.60 7.94 6.80
C ALA A 404 -9.92 9.08 7.79
N ASN A 405 -9.31 10.25 7.60
CA ASN A 405 -9.53 11.41 8.46
C ASN A 405 -10.88 12.13 8.28
N ASN A 406 -11.55 11.99 7.12
CA ASN A 406 -12.70 12.84 6.76
C ASN A 406 -14.00 12.08 6.48
N ILE A 407 -13.99 10.75 6.41
CA ILE A 407 -15.21 9.93 6.24
C ILE A 407 -16.24 10.23 7.33
N LEU A 408 -15.79 10.59 8.54
CA LEU A 408 -16.62 11.05 9.67
C LEU A 408 -16.49 12.56 9.93
N ALA A 409 -16.11 13.37 8.95
CA ALA A 409 -16.11 14.82 9.11
C ALA A 409 -17.54 15.35 9.34
N ARG A 410 -17.65 16.55 9.93
CA ARG A 410 -18.94 17.19 10.22
C ARG A 410 -19.82 17.35 8.97
N ASP A 411 -19.19 17.65 7.84
CA ASP A 411 -19.85 17.91 6.56
C ASP A 411 -20.02 16.63 5.71
N SER A 412 -19.61 15.48 6.24
CA SER A 412 -19.78 14.18 5.58
C SER A 412 -21.17 13.61 5.90
N ASP A 413 -21.93 13.23 4.86
CA ASP A 413 -23.24 12.61 5.04
C ASP A 413 -23.12 11.28 5.81
N THR A 414 -23.74 11.26 6.99
CA THR A 414 -23.59 10.13 7.93
C THR A 414 -24.15 8.82 7.41
N GLN A 415 -25.22 8.85 6.60
CA GLN A 415 -25.84 7.64 6.07
C GLN A 415 -24.97 7.03 4.96
N TRP A 416 -24.42 7.87 4.09
CA TRP A 416 -23.49 7.44 3.05
C TRP A 416 -22.15 6.98 3.63
N ALA A 417 -21.59 7.69 4.61
CA ALA A 417 -20.36 7.28 5.29
C ALA A 417 -20.49 5.87 5.89
N TYR A 418 -21.56 5.61 6.66
CA TYR A 418 -21.83 4.28 7.22
C TYR A 418 -22.01 3.23 6.12
N SER A 419 -22.74 3.57 5.06
CA SER A 419 -22.99 2.69 3.92
C SER A 419 -21.71 2.29 3.17
N LEU A 420 -20.79 3.23 2.99
CA LEU A 420 -19.51 3.03 2.32
C LEU A 420 -18.57 2.17 3.18
N LEU A 421 -18.49 2.43 4.48
CA LEU A 421 -17.68 1.65 5.42
C LEU A 421 -18.19 0.21 5.56
N LEU A 422 -19.52 -0.01 5.57
CA LEU A 422 -20.09 -1.36 5.53
C LEU A 422 -19.66 -2.13 4.27
N TRP A 423 -19.74 -1.47 3.11
CA TRP A 423 -19.31 -2.07 1.84
C TRP A 423 -17.81 -2.41 1.85
N ARG A 424 -16.97 -1.52 2.40
CA ARG A 424 -15.53 -1.74 2.54
C ARG A 424 -15.25 -2.96 3.43
N ALA A 425 -15.80 -2.98 4.63
CA ALA A 425 -15.61 -4.09 5.59
C ALA A 425 -16.07 -5.43 5.00
N GLU A 426 -17.23 -5.46 4.34
CA GLU A 426 -17.72 -6.64 3.61
C GLU A 426 -16.72 -7.10 2.54
N GLY A 427 -16.18 -6.15 1.76
CA GLY A 427 -15.19 -6.41 0.72
C GLY A 427 -13.90 -7.01 1.25
N VAL A 428 -13.36 -6.47 2.35
CA VAL A 428 -12.13 -6.97 2.98
C VAL A 428 -12.36 -8.38 3.57
N LEU A 429 -13.44 -8.57 4.33
CA LEU A 429 -13.71 -9.84 5.01
C LEU A 429 -14.02 -11.00 4.07
N LYS A 430 -14.55 -10.71 2.86
CA LYS A 430 -14.78 -11.69 1.78
C LYS A 430 -13.55 -11.92 0.90
N SER A 431 -12.52 -11.07 1.00
CA SER A 431 -11.31 -11.22 0.20
C SER A 431 -10.45 -12.41 0.67
N PRO A 432 -9.70 -13.06 -0.23
CA PRO A 432 -8.67 -14.03 0.15
C PRO A 432 -7.54 -13.35 0.93
N LYS A 433 -6.75 -14.11 1.70
CA LYS A 433 -5.74 -13.57 2.64
C LYS A 433 -4.76 -12.56 1.98
N HIS A 434 -4.14 -12.94 0.86
CA HIS A 434 -3.22 -12.09 0.07
C HIS A 434 -3.81 -10.75 -0.44
N ARG A 435 -5.11 -10.50 -0.24
CA ARG A 435 -5.80 -9.26 -0.65
C ARG A 435 -6.34 -8.47 0.54
N ARG A 436 -6.19 -9.00 1.75
CA ARG A 436 -6.60 -8.31 2.97
C ARG A 436 -5.48 -7.41 3.40
N GLU A 437 -5.89 -6.27 3.91
CA GLU A 437 -5.09 -5.36 4.71
C GLU A 437 -4.61 -6.08 5.97
N THR A 438 -3.59 -5.54 6.64
CA THR A 438 -3.12 -6.07 7.91
C THR A 438 -4.23 -6.00 8.96
N MET A 439 -4.13 -6.79 10.02
CA MET A 439 -5.12 -6.73 11.09
C MET A 439 -5.22 -5.33 11.71
N PRO A 440 -4.13 -4.61 12.03
CA PRO A 440 -4.22 -3.27 12.59
C PRO A 440 -4.90 -2.26 11.65
N GLU A 441 -4.56 -2.27 10.35
CA GLU A 441 -5.22 -1.37 9.38
C GLU A 441 -6.73 -1.68 9.27
N PHE A 442 -7.10 -2.98 9.29
CA PHE A 442 -8.50 -3.38 9.29
C PHE A 442 -9.22 -2.98 10.58
N GLU A 443 -8.56 -3.07 11.74
CA GLU A 443 -9.13 -2.68 13.04
C GLU A 443 -9.39 -1.17 13.13
N ASP A 444 -8.48 -0.34 12.63
CA ASP A 444 -8.69 1.11 12.51
C ASP A 444 -9.93 1.41 11.65
N ASP A 445 -10.06 0.74 10.50
CA ASP A 445 -11.20 0.92 9.60
C ASP A 445 -12.50 0.35 10.18
N TRP A 446 -12.40 -0.71 10.99
CA TRP A 446 -13.54 -1.26 11.74
C TRP A 446 -14.01 -0.28 12.82
N GLU A 447 -13.10 0.41 13.50
CA GLU A 447 -13.45 1.47 14.44
C GLU A 447 -14.21 2.60 13.74
N LEU A 448 -13.73 3.05 12.57
CA LEU A 448 -14.44 4.03 11.75
C LEU A 448 -15.86 3.57 11.41
N LEU A 449 -16.04 2.28 11.07
CA LEU A 449 -17.36 1.69 10.81
C LEU A 449 -18.28 1.75 12.05
N GLN A 450 -17.78 1.40 13.24
CA GLN A 450 -18.56 1.44 14.47
C GLN A 450 -18.95 2.88 14.84
N GLN A 451 -18.03 3.83 14.71
CA GLN A 451 -18.32 5.24 14.93
C GLN A 451 -19.35 5.78 13.92
N ALA A 452 -19.25 5.39 12.64
CA ALA A 452 -20.23 5.74 11.62
C ALA A 452 -21.63 5.23 11.94
N ARG A 453 -21.73 3.97 12.42
CA ARG A 453 -22.99 3.35 12.85
C ARG A 453 -23.66 4.18 13.94
N LEU A 454 -22.92 4.54 14.99
CA LEU A 454 -23.43 5.31 16.13
C LEU A 454 -23.94 6.69 15.67
N ARG A 455 -23.16 7.40 14.84
CA ARG A 455 -23.56 8.71 14.31
C ARG A 455 -24.81 8.62 13.45
N ASN A 456 -24.88 7.63 12.57
CA ASN A 456 -26.04 7.40 11.71
C ASN A 456 -27.30 7.08 12.54
N ALA A 457 -27.18 6.29 13.61
CA ALA A 457 -28.29 5.98 14.51
C ALA A 457 -28.84 7.24 15.23
N ILE A 458 -27.95 8.14 15.69
CA ILE A 458 -28.34 9.41 16.31
C ILE A 458 -29.11 10.28 15.30
N VAL A 459 -28.60 10.42 14.08
CA VAL A 459 -29.26 11.22 13.03
C VAL A 459 -30.62 10.62 12.66
N ALA A 460 -30.71 9.31 12.45
CA ALA A 460 -31.98 8.63 12.14
C ALA A 460 -33.02 8.79 13.26
N SER A 461 -32.59 8.79 14.53
CA SER A 461 -33.50 8.99 15.68
C SER A 461 -34.08 10.41 15.73
N LYS A 462 -33.29 11.43 15.36
CA LYS A 462 -33.73 12.84 15.29
C LYS A 462 -34.79 13.03 14.22
N TYR A 463 -34.57 12.46 13.02
CA TYR A 463 -35.56 12.51 11.94
C TYR A 463 -36.88 11.82 12.31
N ARG A 464 -36.82 10.62 12.92
CA ARG A 464 -38.03 9.92 13.40
C ARG A 464 -38.81 10.72 14.45
N SER A 465 -38.10 11.45 15.31
CA SER A 465 -38.73 12.30 16.33
C SER A 465 -39.39 13.53 15.72
N SER A 466 -38.72 14.16 14.73
CA SER A 466 -39.27 15.28 13.97
C SER A 466 -40.51 14.90 13.16
N ASP A 467 -40.50 13.73 12.50
CA ASP A 467 -41.66 13.22 11.75
C ASP A 467 -42.85 12.89 12.67
N LYS A 468 -42.58 12.38 13.88
CA LYS A 468 -43.63 12.15 14.88
C LYS A 468 -44.25 13.46 15.38
N LEU A 469 -43.44 14.51 15.60
CA LEU A 469 -43.97 15.84 15.94
C LEU A 469 -44.78 16.44 14.78
N ALA A 470 -44.28 16.35 13.55
CA ALA A 470 -44.98 16.88 12.37
C ALA A 470 -46.32 16.17 12.10
N LYS A 471 -46.41 14.87 12.36
CA LYS A 471 -47.67 14.10 12.23
C LYS A 471 -48.60 14.22 13.44
N GLY A 472 -48.06 14.51 14.63
CA GLY A 472 -48.85 14.72 15.86
C GLY A 472 -49.52 16.09 15.96
N GLY A 473 -49.08 17.07 15.17
CA GLY A 473 -49.67 18.42 15.11
C GLY A 473 -50.85 18.59 14.14
N ALA A 474 -51.24 17.55 13.40
CA ALA A 474 -52.29 17.62 12.37
C ALA A 474 -53.65 17.04 12.81
N SER A 475 -53.85 16.80 14.12
CA SER A 475 -55.07 16.19 14.67
C SER A 475 -55.55 16.88 15.94
N SER A 476 -55.98 18.14 15.83
CA SER A 476 -56.88 18.75 16.81
C SER A 476 -57.53 20.03 16.25
N GLU A 477 -58.38 19.92 15.23
CA GLU A 477 -59.40 20.92 14.96
C GLU A 477 -60.51 20.28 14.10
N GLY A 478 -61.64 20.00 14.74
CA GLY A 478 -62.77 19.28 14.18
C GLY A 478 -63.74 18.88 15.29
N GLY A 479 -64.11 19.85 16.13
CA GLY A 479 -65.19 19.70 17.10
C GLY A 479 -66.52 19.64 16.35
N ASN A 480 -67.28 18.58 16.63
CA ASN A 480 -68.70 18.49 16.34
C ASN A 480 -69.46 19.57 17.13
N ASP A 481 -70.28 20.35 16.44
CA ASP A 481 -71.48 20.97 17.02
C ASP A 481 -72.69 20.29 16.37
N ASP A 482 -73.43 19.54 17.19
CA ASP A 482 -74.84 19.19 17.01
C ASP A 482 -75.71 20.22 17.75
#